data_AF-A0A315Y3F3-F1
#
_entry.id   AF-A0A315Y3F3-F1
#
_cell.length_a   1.000
_cell.length_b   1.000
_cell.length_c   1.000
_cell.angle_alpha   90.00
_cell.angle_beta   90.00
_cell.angle_gamma   90.00
#
_symmetry.space_group_name_H-M   'P 1'
#
loop_
_entity.id
_entity.type
_entity.pdbx_description
1 polymer ?
#
loop_
_entity_poly.entity_id
_entity_poly.type
_entity_poly.pdbx_seq_one_letter_code
_entity_poly.pdbx_strand_id
1 'polypeptide(L)'
;MKNKMKFGLLLLSVAALVLAPLASAYPSYVPSKAASCSVCHVNPNGGGTLTPAGTIFKNTGKLPVATPPPVVTPPPVVTPPPVVTPPPVVTPPVVTPPPVVTPPVVTPPITPPAADDHGHKEHKEHKEHKEHKEHKEHKEHKEHKQNKEHEEEHEQEEGHDED
;
A
#
# COMPACT_ATOMS: atom_id res chain seq x y z
N MET A 1 -39.76 8.81 -70.41
CA MET A 1 -38.91 9.69 -69.57
C MET A 1 -38.88 9.31 -68.06
N LYS A 2 -39.13 8.04 -67.67
CA LYS A 2 -39.35 7.70 -66.23
C LYS A 2 -38.18 7.02 -65.51
N ASN A 3 -37.18 6.50 -66.22
CA ASN A 3 -36.12 5.68 -65.59
C ASN A 3 -34.80 6.45 -65.43
N LYS A 4 -34.51 7.39 -66.34
CA LYS A 4 -33.29 8.21 -66.31
C LYS A 4 -33.28 9.20 -65.13
N MET A 5 -34.43 9.79 -64.77
CA MET A 5 -34.55 10.67 -63.61
C MET A 5 -34.47 9.94 -62.27
N LYS A 6 -34.95 8.68 -62.21
CA LYS A 6 -34.85 7.86 -61.00
C LYS A 6 -33.40 7.46 -60.70
N PHE A 7 -32.64 7.13 -61.74
CA PHE A 7 -31.21 6.85 -61.60
C PHE A 7 -30.42 8.09 -61.14
N GLY A 8 -30.72 9.26 -61.71
CA GLY A 8 -30.11 10.52 -61.26
C GLY A 8 -30.41 10.84 -59.79
N LEU A 9 -31.66 10.68 -59.36
CA LEU A 9 -32.05 10.92 -57.97
C LEU A 9 -31.42 9.91 -57.01
N LEU A 10 -31.32 8.64 -57.42
CA LEU A 10 -30.71 7.59 -56.59
C LEU A 10 -29.20 7.81 -56.45
N LEU A 11 -28.51 8.20 -57.52
CA LEU A 11 -27.10 8.59 -57.45
C LEU A 11 -26.87 9.81 -56.56
N LEU A 12 -27.73 10.82 -56.66
CA LEU A 12 -27.66 12.00 -55.79
C LEU A 12 -27.88 11.63 -54.31
N SER A 13 -28.83 10.74 -54.03
CA SER A 13 -29.11 10.27 -52.67
C SER A 13 -27.95 9.46 -52.09
N VAL A 14 -27.31 8.59 -52.89
CA VAL A 14 -26.15 7.82 -52.44
C VAL A 14 -24.94 8.74 -52.25
N ALA A 15 -24.71 9.70 -53.15
CA ALA A 15 -23.68 10.71 -52.98
C ALA A 15 -23.91 11.52 -51.70
N ALA A 16 -25.14 11.96 -51.43
CA ALA A 16 -25.46 12.64 -50.19
C ALA A 16 -25.19 11.77 -48.96
N LEU A 17 -25.54 10.48 -48.97
CA LEU A 17 -25.28 9.57 -47.84
C LEU A 17 -23.79 9.34 -47.58
N VAL A 18 -22.97 9.27 -48.64
CA VAL A 18 -21.52 9.03 -48.55
C VAL A 18 -20.75 10.31 -48.19
N LEU A 19 -21.22 11.48 -48.65
CA LEU A 19 -20.58 12.77 -48.37
C LEU A 19 -21.10 13.45 -47.08
N ALA A 20 -22.29 13.10 -46.58
CA ALA A 20 -22.85 13.66 -45.35
C ALA A 20 -22.33 13.12 -43.99
N PRO A 21 -21.51 12.05 -43.83
CA PRO A 21 -21.12 11.59 -42.50
C PRO A 21 -20.22 12.53 -41.69
N LEU A 22 -19.92 13.74 -42.18
CA LEU A 22 -19.06 14.70 -41.48
C LEU A 22 -19.82 15.83 -40.78
N ALA A 23 -21.16 15.87 -40.84
CA ALA A 23 -21.94 16.84 -40.07
C ALA A 23 -22.19 16.42 -38.61
N SER A 24 -21.90 15.16 -38.25
CA SER A 24 -21.96 14.71 -36.86
C SER A 24 -20.69 15.15 -36.14
N ALA A 25 -20.81 16.19 -35.31
CA ALA A 25 -19.80 16.64 -34.35
C ALA A 25 -18.56 17.37 -34.92
N TYR A 26 -18.76 18.39 -35.75
CA TYR A 26 -17.71 19.41 -35.90
C TYR A 26 -17.49 20.12 -34.55
N PRO A 27 -16.27 20.13 -33.99
CA PRO A 27 -15.97 20.79 -32.71
C PRO A 27 -16.32 22.28 -32.72
N SER A 28 -16.38 22.90 -33.91
CA SER A 28 -16.74 24.31 -34.11
C SER A 28 -18.21 24.63 -33.82
N TYR A 29 -19.11 23.64 -33.83
CA TYR A 29 -20.52 23.80 -33.42
C TYR A 29 -20.78 23.41 -31.97
N VAL A 30 -19.77 22.85 -31.30
CA VAL A 30 -19.78 22.69 -29.85
C VAL A 30 -19.37 24.06 -29.31
N PRO A 31 -20.28 24.88 -28.74
CA PRO A 31 -19.81 26.06 -28.04
C PRO A 31 -18.79 25.57 -27.01
N SER A 32 -17.68 26.28 -26.81
CA SER A 32 -16.61 25.96 -25.86
C SER A 32 -17.07 25.87 -24.38
N LYS A 33 -18.38 25.88 -24.16
CA LYS A 33 -19.13 25.77 -22.91
C LYS A 33 -20.16 24.62 -22.93
N ALA A 34 -20.22 23.80 -24.00
CA ALA A 34 -21.13 22.67 -24.02
C ALA A 34 -20.62 21.63 -23.02
N ALA A 35 -21.48 21.24 -22.09
CA ALA A 35 -21.21 20.11 -21.21
C ALA A 35 -20.90 18.88 -22.07
N SER A 36 -19.92 18.08 -21.66
CA SER A 36 -19.70 16.77 -22.27
C SER A 36 -20.99 15.95 -22.21
N CYS A 37 -21.18 15.03 -23.15
CA CYS A 37 -22.35 14.13 -23.18
C CYS A 37 -22.57 13.43 -21.82
N SER A 38 -21.48 13.13 -21.11
CA SER A 38 -21.49 12.55 -19.75
C SER A 38 -22.14 13.42 -18.68
N VAL A 39 -22.25 14.74 -18.85
CA VAL A 39 -22.97 15.60 -17.89
C VAL A 39 -24.48 15.39 -18.00
N CYS A 40 -24.99 15.19 -19.22
CA CYS A 40 -26.42 15.07 -19.48
C CYS A 40 -26.92 13.62 -19.50
N HIS A 41 -26.08 12.67 -19.92
CA HIS A 41 -26.43 11.26 -20.10
C HIS A 41 -25.58 10.36 -19.22
N VAL A 42 -26.16 9.24 -18.79
CA VAL A 42 -25.43 8.19 -18.08
C VAL A 42 -24.38 7.55 -19.01
N ASN A 43 -24.68 7.44 -20.31
CA ASN A 43 -23.72 6.98 -21.30
C ASN A 43 -22.83 8.15 -21.78
N PRO A 44 -21.51 8.11 -21.52
CA PRO A 44 -20.59 9.17 -21.93
C PRO A 44 -20.46 9.31 -23.46
N ASN A 45 -20.77 8.27 -24.23
CA ASN A 45 -20.79 8.31 -25.70
C ASN A 45 -22.06 8.98 -26.27
N GLY A 46 -22.97 9.45 -25.41
CA GLY A 46 -24.24 10.07 -25.78
C GLY A 46 -25.40 9.08 -25.88
N GLY A 47 -26.63 9.63 -25.84
CA GLY A 47 -27.86 8.84 -25.82
C GLY A 47 -28.14 8.16 -24.48
N GLY A 48 -29.21 7.36 -24.42
CA GLY A 48 -29.62 6.67 -23.20
C GLY A 48 -30.28 7.58 -22.16
N THR A 49 -30.38 7.08 -20.92
CA THR A 49 -31.06 7.78 -19.82
C THR A 49 -30.35 9.07 -19.43
N LEU A 50 -31.14 10.08 -19.06
CA LEU A 50 -30.61 11.34 -18.57
C LEU A 50 -30.15 11.21 -17.12
N THR A 51 -29.07 11.90 -16.79
CA THR A 51 -28.69 12.16 -15.40
C THR A 51 -29.69 13.16 -14.77
N PRO A 52 -29.67 13.36 -13.45
CA PRO A 52 -30.42 14.44 -12.82
C PRO A 52 -30.09 15.81 -13.44
N ALA A 53 -28.81 16.08 -13.73
CA ALA A 53 -28.37 17.31 -14.39
C ALA A 53 -28.92 17.43 -15.81
N GLY A 54 -28.91 16.33 -16.60
CA GLY A 54 -29.51 16.29 -17.94
C GLY A 54 -31.01 16.53 -17.93
N THR A 55 -31.72 16.02 -16.92
CA THR A 55 -33.17 16.24 -16.75
C THR A 55 -33.49 17.69 -16.43
N ILE A 56 -32.71 18.31 -15.55
CA ILE A 56 -32.83 19.74 -15.23
C ILE A 56 -32.55 20.59 -16.47
N PHE A 57 -31.49 20.26 -17.22
CA PHE A 57 -31.13 20.96 -18.44
C PHE A 57 -32.23 20.86 -19.50
N LYS A 58 -32.81 19.68 -19.72
CA LYS A 58 -33.92 19.48 -20.67
C LYS A 58 -35.12 20.39 -20.34
N ASN A 59 -35.41 20.61 -19.06
CA ASN A 59 -36.57 21.40 -18.64
C ASN A 59 -36.29 22.90 -18.59
N THR A 60 -35.05 23.33 -18.34
CA THR A 60 -34.71 24.73 -18.01
C THR A 60 -33.76 25.39 -19.00
N GLY A 61 -33.10 24.62 -19.86
CA GLY A 61 -32.00 25.08 -20.71
C GLY A 61 -30.73 25.50 -19.95
N LYS A 62 -30.64 25.21 -18.64
CA LYS A 62 -29.51 25.57 -17.79
C LYS A 62 -28.98 24.35 -17.04
N LEU A 63 -27.66 24.20 -17.01
CA LEU A 63 -27.01 23.19 -16.19
C LEU A 63 -27.04 23.63 -14.73
N PRO A 64 -27.16 22.69 -13.77
CA PRO A 64 -26.96 23.02 -12.38
C PRO A 64 -25.53 23.57 -12.18
N VAL A 65 -25.41 24.66 -11.43
CA VAL A 65 -24.09 25.13 -10.96
C VAL A 65 -23.51 24.04 -10.07
N ALA A 66 -22.27 23.63 -10.34
CA ALA A 66 -21.58 22.69 -9.48
C ALA A 66 -21.47 23.29 -8.07
N THR A 67 -22.13 22.68 -7.10
CA THR A 67 -21.88 22.99 -5.70
C THR A 67 -20.48 22.46 -5.39
N PRO A 68 -19.54 23.29 -4.89
CA PRO A 68 -18.25 22.78 -4.47
C PRO A 68 -18.45 21.69 -3.43
N PRO A 69 -17.57 20.67 -3.38
CA PRO A 69 -17.62 19.69 -2.32
C PRO A 69 -17.60 20.41 -0.96
N PRO A 70 -18.28 19.86 0.07
CA PRO A 70 -18.21 20.44 1.40
C PRO A 70 -16.75 20.54 1.81
N VAL A 71 -16.34 21.72 2.30
CA VAL A 71 -15.01 21.90 2.87
C VAL A 71 -14.94 21.00 4.10
N VAL A 72 -14.17 19.92 4.01
CA VAL A 72 -13.91 19.05 5.14
C VAL A 72 -12.99 19.80 6.08
N THR A 73 -13.53 20.24 7.21
CA THR A 73 -12.70 20.77 8.30
C THR A 73 -11.79 19.64 8.78
N PRO A 74 -10.45 19.80 8.76
CA PRO A 74 -9.56 18.77 9.27
C PRO A 74 -9.88 18.49 10.76
N PRO A 75 -9.66 17.26 11.23
CA PRO A 75 -9.82 16.95 12.64
C PRO A 75 -8.90 17.85 13.49
N PRO A 76 -9.30 18.18 14.73
CA PRO A 76 -8.46 18.96 15.63
C PRO A 76 -7.12 18.27 15.84
N VAL A 77 -6.02 19.04 15.75
CA VAL A 77 -4.68 18.53 16.05
C VAL A 77 -4.61 18.22 17.53
N VAL A 78 -4.46 16.93 17.87
CA VAL A 78 -4.26 16.50 19.26
C VAL A 78 -2.85 16.87 19.66
N THR A 79 -2.71 17.69 20.69
CA THR A 79 -1.41 17.97 21.30
C THR A 79 -0.96 16.71 22.04
N PRO A 80 0.26 16.20 21.77
CA PRO A 80 0.77 15.04 22.50
C PRO A 80 0.91 15.39 24.00
N PRO A 81 0.75 14.39 24.89
CA PRO A 81 0.96 14.59 26.31
C PRO A 81 2.41 15.05 26.58
N PRO A 82 2.65 15.81 27.65
CA PRO A 82 3.99 16.25 28.00
C PRO A 82 4.92 15.05 28.23
N VAL A 83 6.13 15.12 27.70
CA VAL A 83 7.16 14.10 27.93
C VAL A 83 7.59 14.18 29.39
N VAL A 84 7.37 13.10 30.13
CA VAL A 84 7.84 12.99 31.53
C VAL A 84 9.34 12.74 31.52
N THR A 85 10.11 13.64 32.12
CA THR A 85 11.54 13.42 32.35
C THR A 85 11.70 12.36 33.44
N PRO A 86 12.43 11.26 33.20
CA PRO A 86 12.67 10.26 34.23
C PRO A 86 13.46 10.86 35.39
N PRO A 87 13.27 10.36 36.63
CA PRO A 87 14.06 10.79 37.78
C PRO A 87 15.55 10.47 37.55
N PRO A 88 16.46 11.24 38.18
CA PRO A 88 17.90 10.98 38.07
C PRO A 88 18.25 9.59 38.61
N VAL A 89 19.08 8.85 37.87
CA VAL A 89 19.59 7.55 38.30
C VAL A 89 20.65 7.77 39.37
N VAL A 90 20.39 7.26 40.58
CA VAL A 90 21.38 7.28 41.67
C VAL A 90 22.36 6.14 41.45
N THR A 91 23.63 6.47 41.24
CA THR A 91 24.70 5.46 41.19
C THR A 91 24.95 4.94 42.61
N PRO A 92 24.87 3.61 42.86
CA PRO A 92 25.18 3.07 44.16
C PRO A 92 26.65 3.31 44.53
N PRO A 93 26.98 3.43 45.83
CA PRO A 93 28.35 3.63 46.26
C PRO A 93 29.20 2.42 45.85
N VAL A 94 30.39 2.70 45.32
CA VAL A 94 31.37 1.66 44.98
C VAL A 94 31.92 1.07 46.26
N VAL A 95 31.64 -0.21 46.51
CA VAL A 95 32.21 -0.95 47.63
C VAL A 95 33.59 -1.43 47.23
N THR A 96 34.62 -1.00 47.96
CA THR A 96 35.97 -1.54 47.81
C THR A 96 36.03 -2.89 48.53
N PRO A 97 36.36 -4.00 47.86
CA PRO A 97 36.48 -5.29 48.53
C PRO A 97 37.62 -5.27 49.55
N PRO A 98 37.51 -6.04 50.65
CA PRO A 98 38.60 -6.19 51.61
C PRO A 98 39.84 -6.81 50.94
N PRO A 99 41.05 -6.53 51.46
CA PRO A 99 42.28 -7.09 50.90
C PRO A 99 42.26 -8.62 50.99
N VAL A 100 42.56 -9.28 49.86
CA VAL A 100 42.69 -10.74 49.82
C VAL A 100 43.98 -11.13 50.52
N VAL A 101 43.87 -11.88 51.62
CA VAL A 101 45.02 -12.47 52.29
C VAL A 101 45.32 -13.80 51.61
N THR A 102 46.44 -13.88 50.90
CA THR A 102 46.91 -15.14 50.30
C THR A 102 47.43 -16.05 51.41
N PRO A 103 46.83 -17.24 51.65
CA PRO A 103 47.37 -18.17 52.62
C PRO A 103 48.73 -18.72 52.14
N PRO A 104 49.61 -19.11 53.07
CA PRO A 104 50.91 -19.70 52.73
C PRO A 104 50.72 -21.00 51.95
N VAL A 105 51.41 -21.13 50.82
CA VAL A 105 51.45 -22.36 50.03
C VAL A 105 52.21 -23.42 50.82
N VAL A 106 51.49 -24.44 51.28
CA VAL A 106 52.11 -25.64 51.86
C VAL A 106 52.35 -26.62 50.72
N THR A 107 53.62 -26.85 50.38
CA THR A 107 54.02 -27.84 49.38
C THR A 107 53.89 -29.26 49.97
N PRO A 108 53.00 -30.13 49.45
CA PRO A 108 52.93 -31.50 49.92
C PRO A 108 54.09 -32.36 49.36
N PRO A 109 54.52 -33.42 50.09
CA PRO A 109 55.54 -34.35 49.62
C PRO A 109 55.03 -35.25 48.49
N ILE A 110 55.91 -35.49 47.52
CA ILE A 110 55.67 -36.26 46.28
C ILE A 110 55.54 -37.75 46.63
N THR A 111 54.44 -38.37 46.24
CA THR A 111 54.23 -39.84 46.29
C THR A 111 53.85 -40.33 44.87
N PRO A 112 54.45 -41.43 44.35
CA PRO A 112 54.26 -41.92 42.97
C PRO A 112 52.89 -42.59 42.73
N PRO A 113 52.48 -42.79 41.46
CA PRO A 113 51.08 -42.98 41.09
C PRO A 113 50.62 -44.43 41.29
N ALA A 114 49.47 -44.59 41.94
CA ALA A 114 48.71 -45.83 41.96
C ALA A 114 47.42 -45.62 41.14
N ALA A 115 47.11 -46.65 40.37
CA ALA A 115 46.06 -46.72 39.40
C ALA A 115 44.66 -46.82 40.03
N ASP A 116 43.71 -46.47 39.16
CA ASP A 116 42.34 -46.98 39.05
C ASP A 116 41.20 -46.31 39.81
N ASP A 117 40.16 -46.15 38.99
CA ASP A 117 38.74 -46.15 39.30
C ASP A 117 38.17 -44.83 39.84
N HIS A 118 37.31 -44.20 39.03
CA HIS A 118 35.93 -43.82 39.38
C HIS A 118 35.31 -43.12 38.17
N GLY A 119 34.31 -43.76 37.56
CA GLY A 119 33.46 -43.13 36.56
C GLY A 119 32.53 -42.07 37.16
N HIS A 120 32.01 -41.17 36.32
CA HIS A 120 30.58 -40.94 36.12
C HIS A 120 30.31 -39.69 35.25
N LYS A 121 29.63 -39.94 34.12
CA LYS A 121 28.43 -39.18 33.68
C LYS A 121 28.62 -37.80 33.03
N GLU A 122 29.28 -37.76 31.87
CA GLU A 122 29.12 -36.67 30.89
C GLU A 122 28.60 -37.24 29.56
N HIS A 123 27.27 -37.36 29.38
CA HIS A 123 26.72 -37.69 28.06
C HIS A 123 25.22 -37.34 27.89
N LYS A 124 24.70 -36.33 28.61
CA LYS A 124 23.26 -35.97 28.51
C LYS A 124 22.94 -34.52 28.16
N GLU A 125 23.91 -33.59 28.16
CA GLU A 125 23.62 -32.17 27.84
C GLU A 125 23.86 -31.77 26.38
N HIS A 126 24.50 -32.61 25.57
CA HIS A 126 24.86 -32.22 24.19
C HIS A 126 23.76 -32.43 23.13
N LYS A 127 22.59 -32.99 23.51
CA LYS A 127 21.48 -33.24 22.57
C LYS A 127 20.45 -32.10 22.55
N GLU A 128 20.18 -31.45 23.68
CA GLU A 128 19.17 -30.40 23.77
C GLU A 128 19.64 -29.03 23.20
N HIS A 129 20.94 -28.73 23.27
CA HIS A 129 21.47 -27.46 22.75
C HIS A 129 21.53 -27.40 21.21
N LYS A 130 21.39 -28.54 20.51
CA LYS A 130 21.37 -28.60 19.04
C LYS A 130 19.98 -28.33 18.46
N GLU A 131 18.92 -28.87 19.08
CA GLU A 131 17.54 -28.67 18.60
C GLU A 131 17.03 -27.23 18.84
N HIS A 132 17.46 -26.57 19.92
CA HIS A 132 17.01 -25.19 20.20
C HIS A 132 17.63 -24.14 19.26
N LYS A 133 18.75 -24.45 18.58
CA LYS A 133 19.38 -23.54 17.61
C LYS A 133 18.67 -23.59 16.25
N GLU A 134 18.29 -24.78 15.78
CA GLU A 134 17.60 -24.95 14.48
C GLU A 134 16.18 -24.37 14.49
N HIS A 135 15.45 -24.47 15.61
CA HIS A 135 14.08 -23.93 15.70
C HIS A 135 14.03 -22.39 15.71
N LYS A 136 15.11 -21.71 16.13
CA LYS A 136 15.17 -20.24 16.10
C LYS A 136 15.41 -19.71 14.69
N GLU A 137 16.32 -20.33 13.93
CA GLU A 137 16.64 -19.90 12.57
C GLU A 137 15.48 -20.13 11.58
N HIS A 138 14.72 -21.23 11.73
CA HIS A 138 13.58 -21.51 10.85
C HIS A 138 12.39 -20.56 11.07
N LYS A 139 12.26 -19.95 12.26
CA LYS A 139 11.20 -18.97 12.54
C LYS A 139 11.52 -17.61 11.91
N GLU A 140 12.77 -17.16 12.02
CA GLU A 140 13.22 -15.87 11.48
C GLU A 140 13.18 -15.86 9.94
N HIS A 141 13.54 -16.96 9.28
CA HIS A 141 13.49 -17.04 7.81
C HIS A 141 12.06 -17.05 7.23
N LYS A 142 11.06 -17.49 8.01
CA LYS A 142 9.65 -17.51 7.57
C LYS A 142 9.02 -16.12 7.65
N GLU A 143 9.33 -15.35 8.69
CA GLU A 143 8.83 -13.97 8.85
C GLU A 143 9.43 -13.01 7.81
N HIS A 144 10.72 -13.13 7.49
CA HIS A 144 11.35 -12.27 6.48
C HIS A 144 10.79 -12.50 5.06
N LYS A 145 10.35 -13.72 4.74
CA LYS A 145 9.73 -14.00 3.43
C LYS A 145 8.34 -13.37 3.31
N GLN A 146 7.55 -13.43 4.38
CA GLN A 146 6.19 -12.88 4.39
C GLN A 146 6.17 -11.35 4.35
N ASN A 147 7.12 -10.68 5.05
CA ASN A 147 7.20 -9.23 4.97
C ASN A 147 7.60 -8.72 3.57
N LYS A 148 8.47 -9.44 2.87
CA LYS A 148 8.89 -9.04 1.52
C LYS A 148 7.75 -9.16 0.49
N GLU A 149 6.94 -10.21 0.59
CA GLU A 149 5.77 -10.39 -0.29
C GLU A 149 4.71 -9.30 -0.06
N HIS A 150 4.54 -8.83 1.19
CA HIS A 150 3.55 -7.79 1.52
C HIS A 150 3.99 -6.38 1.10
N GLU A 151 5.29 -6.14 0.96
CA GLU A 151 5.84 -4.86 0.45
C GLU A 151 5.72 -4.77 -1.08
N GLU A 152 5.94 -5.88 -1.79
CA GLU A 152 5.81 -5.95 -3.26
C GLU A 152 4.34 -5.89 -3.76
N GLU A 153 3.36 -6.29 -2.94
CA GLU A 153 1.93 -6.12 -3.26
C GLU A 153 1.45 -4.68 -3.07
N HIS A 154 1.97 -3.96 -2.06
CA HIS A 154 1.60 -2.55 -1.82
C HIS A 154 2.11 -1.61 -2.92
N GLU A 155 3.30 -1.88 -3.47
CA GLU A 155 3.86 -1.07 -4.57
C GLU A 155 3.13 -1.27 -5.92
N GLN A 156 2.47 -2.41 -6.13
CA GLN A 156 1.70 -2.67 -7.36
C GLN A 156 0.30 -2.02 -7.33
N GLU A 157 -0.25 -1.77 -6.14
CA GLU A 157 -1.56 -1.13 -5.99
C GLU A 157 -1.45 0.41 -6.13
N GLU A 158 -0.34 1.02 -5.71
CA GLU A 158 -0.11 2.48 -5.85
C GLU A 158 0.30 2.92 -7.27
N GLY A 159 0.71 2.00 -8.15
CA GLY A 159 1.16 2.31 -9.51
C GLY A 159 0.08 2.36 -10.59
N HIS A 160 -1.19 2.09 -10.26
CA HIS A 160 -2.28 1.97 -11.26
C HIS A 160 -3.21 3.19 -11.35
N ASP A 161 -2.95 4.26 -10.59
CA ASP A 161 -3.76 5.49 -10.56
C ASP A 161 -3.15 6.68 -11.34
N GLU A 162 -2.03 6.48 -12.05
CA GLU A 162 -1.42 7.48 -12.93
C GLU A 162 -1.45 7.06 -14.41
N ASP A 163 -2.63 7.06 -15.05
CA ASP A 163 -2.79 7.25 -16.52
C ASP A 163 -4.22 7.66 -16.91
#